data_AF-A0A0F6QYW1-F1
#
_entry.id   AF-A0A0F6QYW1-F1
#
_cell.length_a   1.000
_cell.length_b   1.000
_cell.length_c   1.000
_cell.angle_alpha   90.00
_cell.angle_beta   90.00
_cell.angle_gamma   90.00
#
_symmetry.space_group_name_H-M   'P 1'
#
loop_
_entity.id
_entity.type
_entity.pdbx_description
1 polymer ?
#
loop_
_entity_poly.entity_id
_entity_poly.type
_entity_poly.pdbx_seq_one_letter_code
_entity_poly.pdbx_strand_id
1 'polypeptide(L)'
;MKHNFAVTITRTDSTWQVHTFDDDYSDLQTSVRAVRNLRAEGASFALLCVEDDYFVVVRPTPTKVKYLLSDASAASEDDFAASILEELDVEIPEAGEDPWAEGDFDILADIGLSGQIMALICDETDWWASEQVQRLAEELGVEDELEQALAPSSR
;
A
#
# COMPACT_ATOMS: atom_id res chain seq x y z
N MET A 1 6.25 -15.27 -7.10
CA MET A 1 5.01 -14.47 -7.02
C MET A 1 5.02 -13.50 -8.20
N LYS A 2 3.88 -12.93 -8.64
CA LYS A 2 4.00 -11.66 -9.35
C LYS A 2 4.53 -10.68 -8.30
N HIS A 3 5.77 -10.23 -8.46
CA HIS A 3 6.45 -9.36 -7.49
C HIS A 3 5.88 -7.94 -7.46
N ASN A 4 5.04 -7.64 -8.45
CA ASN A 4 4.29 -6.41 -8.56
C ASN A 4 2.78 -6.74 -8.56
N PHE A 5 1.99 -6.08 -7.70
CA PHE A 5 0.54 -6.23 -7.63
C PHE A 5 -0.16 -5.03 -7.00
N ALA A 6 -1.44 -4.87 -7.32
CA ALA A 6 -2.34 -3.92 -6.69
C ALA A 6 -3.60 -4.66 -6.20
N VAL A 7 -3.94 -4.49 -4.93
CA VAL A 7 -5.14 -5.07 -4.32
C VAL A 7 -5.95 -4.03 -3.57
N THR A 8 -7.28 -4.16 -3.63
CA THR A 8 -8.17 -3.50 -2.68
C THR A 8 -8.47 -4.45 -1.53
N ILE A 9 -8.44 -3.93 -0.31
CA ILE A 9 -8.75 -4.66 0.91
C ILE A 9 -9.94 -3.96 1.57
N THR A 10 -10.97 -4.73 1.94
CA THR A 10 -12.12 -4.23 2.71
C THR A 10 -12.49 -5.16 3.85
N ARG A 11 -13.07 -4.62 4.91
CA ARG A 11 -13.62 -5.39 6.03
C ARG A 11 -15.12 -5.23 6.13
N THR A 12 -15.87 -6.33 5.97
CA THR A 12 -17.33 -6.36 6.05
C THR A 12 -17.74 -7.49 7.00
N ASP A 13 -18.59 -7.19 7.99
CA ASP A 13 -19.09 -8.17 8.97
C ASP A 13 -17.99 -9.01 9.66
N SER A 14 -16.84 -8.38 9.95
CA SER A 14 -15.63 -9.00 10.52
C SER A 14 -14.82 -9.89 9.57
N THR A 15 -15.23 -10.03 8.31
CA THR A 15 -14.52 -10.80 7.28
C THR A 15 -13.72 -9.87 6.38
N TRP A 16 -12.48 -10.24 6.08
CA TRP A 16 -11.66 -9.56 5.09
C TRP A 16 -12.04 -10.00 3.67
N GLN A 17 -11.96 -9.06 2.73
CA GLN A 17 -12.09 -9.34 1.31
C GLN A 17 -10.95 -8.63 0.59
N VAL A 18 -10.23 -9.39 -0.23
CA VAL A 18 -9.10 -8.90 -1.01
C VAL A 18 -9.37 -9.18 -2.48
N HIS A 19 -9.22 -8.15 -3.32
CA HIS A 19 -9.40 -8.25 -4.76
C HIS A 19 -8.26 -7.57 -5.47
N THR A 20 -7.65 -8.27 -6.43
CA THR A 20 -6.71 -7.67 -7.36
C THR A 20 -7.43 -6.72 -8.32
N PHE A 21 -6.74 -5.67 -8.74
CA PHE A 21 -7.18 -4.80 -9.81
C PHE A 21 -6.01 -4.47 -10.75
N ASP A 22 -6.34 -4.11 -11.98
CA ASP A 22 -5.32 -3.70 -12.95
C ASP A 22 -4.88 -2.27 -12.62
N ASP A 23 -3.61 -2.11 -12.29
CA ASP A 23 -2.92 -0.83 -12.10
C ASP A 23 -1.61 -0.90 -12.88
N ASP A 24 -1.33 0.14 -13.66
CA ASP A 24 -0.09 0.30 -14.40
C ASP A 24 0.87 1.28 -13.71
N TYR A 25 0.49 1.78 -12.52
CA TYR A 25 1.26 2.70 -11.69
C TYR A 25 1.56 4.02 -12.39
N SER A 26 0.73 4.44 -13.36
CA SER A 26 0.88 5.72 -14.05
C SER A 26 0.01 6.85 -13.47
N ASP A 27 -1.05 6.51 -12.75
CA ASP A 27 -2.01 7.47 -12.17
C ASP A 27 -2.49 6.97 -10.81
N LEU A 28 -2.09 7.67 -9.74
CA LEU A 28 -2.52 7.39 -8.37
C LEU A 28 -4.05 7.42 -8.19
N GLN A 29 -4.78 8.13 -9.06
CA GLN A 29 -6.24 8.14 -9.04
C GLN A 29 -6.85 6.78 -9.43
N THR A 30 -6.11 5.90 -10.11
CA THR A 30 -6.54 4.52 -10.39
C THR A 30 -6.82 3.79 -9.09
N SER A 31 -5.87 3.78 -8.15
CA SER A 31 -6.01 3.11 -6.86
C SER A 31 -7.06 3.80 -5.98
N VAL A 32 -7.15 5.14 -6.00
CA VAL A 32 -8.20 5.89 -5.29
C VAL A 32 -9.60 5.50 -5.78
N ARG A 33 -9.79 5.39 -7.10
CA ARG A 33 -11.07 4.98 -7.70
C ARG A 33 -11.38 3.52 -7.38
N ALA A 34 -10.38 2.63 -7.42
CA ALA A 34 -10.55 1.22 -7.07
C ALA A 34 -11.16 1.08 -5.66
N VAL A 35 -10.60 1.77 -4.66
CA VAL A 35 -11.13 1.73 -3.29
C VAL A 35 -12.53 2.33 -3.21
N ARG A 36 -12.76 3.51 -3.80
CA ARG A 36 -14.09 4.16 -3.78
C ARG A 36 -15.19 3.32 -4.44
N ASN A 37 -14.84 2.51 -5.44
CA ASN A 37 -15.78 1.65 -6.15
C ASN A 37 -16.27 0.45 -5.32
N LEU A 38 -15.54 0.07 -4.27
CA LEU A 38 -15.99 -0.99 -3.35
C LEU A 38 -17.31 -0.62 -2.66
N ARG A 39 -17.56 0.69 -2.45
CA ARG A 39 -18.71 1.20 -1.69
C ARG A 39 -18.89 0.49 -0.33
N ALA A 40 -17.76 0.14 0.29
CA ALA A 40 -17.73 -0.56 1.55
C ALA A 40 -18.29 0.31 2.68
N GLU A 41 -19.02 -0.32 3.60
CA GLU A 41 -19.49 0.34 4.83
C GLU A 41 -18.41 0.34 5.93
N GLY A 42 -17.46 -0.60 5.85
CA GLY A 42 -16.33 -0.72 6.77
C GLY A 42 -15.04 -0.09 6.25
N ALA A 43 -13.93 -0.48 6.86
CA ALA A 43 -12.61 -0.02 6.41
C ALA A 43 -12.29 -0.55 5.01
N SER A 44 -11.82 0.33 4.13
CA SER A 44 -11.39 0.00 2.78
C SER A 44 -10.14 0.79 2.39
N PHE A 45 -9.17 0.13 1.77
CA PHE A 45 -7.93 0.74 1.29
C PHE A 45 -7.36 -0.08 0.12
N ALA A 46 -6.39 0.49 -0.59
CA ALA A 46 -5.57 -0.25 -1.55
C ALA A 46 -4.17 -0.45 -0.97
N LEU A 47 -3.59 -1.60 -1.30
CA LEU A 47 -2.22 -1.97 -1.01
C LEU A 47 -1.55 -2.32 -2.34
N LEU A 48 -0.47 -1.61 -2.65
CA LEU A 48 0.27 -1.75 -3.90
C LEU A 48 1.70 -2.18 -3.57
N CYS A 49 2.24 -3.11 -4.34
CA CYS A 49 3.63 -3.52 -4.32
C CYS A 49 4.19 -3.21 -5.71
N VAL A 50 5.05 -2.21 -5.82
CA VAL A 50 5.52 -1.65 -7.10
C VAL A 50 6.94 -2.12 -7.34
N GLU A 51 7.12 -2.86 -8.43
CA GLU A 51 8.40 -3.48 -8.85
C GLU A 51 9.13 -4.36 -7.81
N ASP A 52 8.50 -4.64 -6.66
CA ASP A 52 9.09 -5.24 -5.46
C ASP A 52 10.07 -4.33 -4.70
N ASP A 53 10.15 -3.06 -5.09
CA ASP A 53 11.06 -2.07 -4.54
C ASP A 53 10.41 -1.26 -3.40
N TYR A 54 9.13 -0.91 -3.54
CA TYR A 54 8.38 -0.22 -2.49
C TYR A 54 6.90 -0.61 -2.48
N PHE A 55 6.25 -0.40 -1.34
CA PHE A 55 4.81 -0.55 -1.20
C PHE A 55 4.12 0.78 -0.89
N VAL A 56 2.84 0.85 -1.25
CA VAL A 56 2.00 2.02 -1.04
C VAL A 56 0.69 1.59 -0.40
N VAL A 57 0.26 2.33 0.62
CA VAL A 57 -1.10 2.25 1.16
C VAL A 57 -1.88 3.47 0.71
N VAL A 58 -2.98 3.26 -0.01
CA VAL A 58 -3.89 4.33 -0.45
C VAL A 58 -5.22 4.18 0.27
N ARG A 59 -5.59 5.16 1.09
CA ARG A 59 -6.83 5.12 1.88
C ARG A 59 -7.65 6.39 1.72
N PRO A 60 -8.62 6.40 0.78
CA PRO A 60 -9.60 7.48 0.69
C PRO A 60 -10.48 7.53 1.95
N THR A 61 -10.65 8.73 2.49
CA THR A 61 -11.61 9.03 3.57
C THR A 61 -12.64 10.04 3.06
N PRO A 62 -13.70 10.34 3.83
CA PRO A 62 -14.67 11.36 3.45
C PRO A 62 -14.08 12.76 3.26
N THR A 63 -12.97 13.09 3.93
CA THR A 63 -12.39 14.44 3.94
C THR A 63 -11.15 14.58 3.06
N LYS A 64 -10.33 13.53 2.95
CA LYS A 64 -9.09 13.52 2.16
C LYS A 64 -8.69 12.10 1.76
N VAL A 65 -7.75 11.97 0.84
CA VAL A 65 -7.04 10.70 0.65
C VAL A 65 -5.82 10.70 1.57
N LYS A 66 -5.53 9.55 2.19
CA LYS A 66 -4.32 9.30 2.97
C LYS A 66 -3.41 8.38 2.17
N TYR A 67 -2.11 8.60 2.30
CA TYR A 67 -1.07 7.82 1.66
C TYR A 67 -0.01 7.43 2.67
N LEU A 68 0.59 6.27 2.47
CA LEU A 68 1.87 5.89 3.04
C LEU A 68 2.71 5.31 1.90
N LEU A 69 3.93 5.79 1.76
CA LEU A 69 4.94 5.28 0.84
C LEU A 69 6.06 4.67 1.69
N SER A 70 6.42 3.40 1.43
CA SER A 70 7.41 2.71 2.26
C SER A 70 8.84 3.16 2.01
N ASP A 71 9.11 3.69 0.82
CA ASP A 71 10.42 4.21 0.42
C ASP A 71 10.24 5.46 -0.47
N ALA A 72 10.49 6.63 0.12
CA ALA A 72 10.46 7.92 -0.55
C ALA A 72 11.68 8.16 -1.46
N SER A 73 12.81 7.48 -1.23
CA SER A 73 14.01 7.60 -2.08
C SER A 73 13.73 7.15 -3.51
N ALA A 74 12.80 6.22 -3.70
CA ALA A 74 12.33 5.74 -5.00
C ALA A 74 11.81 6.87 -5.92
N ALA A 75 11.28 7.96 -5.36
CA ALA A 75 10.78 9.10 -6.13
C ALA A 75 11.86 9.82 -6.96
N SER A 76 13.14 9.59 -6.67
CA SER A 76 14.24 10.11 -7.49
C SER A 76 14.35 9.43 -8.87
N GLU A 77 13.81 8.21 -9.01
CA GLU A 77 13.91 7.39 -10.23
C GLU A 77 12.54 6.93 -10.77
N ASP A 78 11.49 6.98 -9.95
CA ASP A 78 10.15 6.48 -10.28
C ASP A 78 9.06 7.57 -10.16
N ASP A 79 8.35 7.81 -11.27
CA ASP A 79 7.33 8.86 -11.38
C ASP A 79 6.09 8.57 -10.49
N PHE A 80 5.79 7.30 -10.18
CA PHE A 80 4.66 6.95 -9.33
C PHE A 80 4.94 7.32 -7.88
N ALA A 81 6.12 6.95 -7.36
CA ALA A 81 6.60 7.38 -6.06
C ALA A 81 6.67 8.92 -5.96
N ALA A 82 7.17 9.60 -6.99
CA ALA A 82 7.20 11.06 -7.06
C ALA A 82 5.80 11.69 -6.97
N SER A 83 4.80 11.11 -7.65
CA SER A 83 3.42 11.60 -7.57
C SER A 83 2.82 11.49 -6.16
N ILE A 84 3.25 10.50 -5.38
CA ILE A 84 2.80 10.33 -3.99
C ILE A 84 3.44 11.39 -3.09
N LEU A 85 4.74 11.69 -3.27
CA LEU A 85 5.39 12.78 -2.53
C LEU A 85 4.77 14.14 -2.84
N GLU A 86 4.38 14.39 -4.10
CA GLU A 86 3.65 15.61 -4.48
C GLU A 86 2.31 15.72 -3.71
N GLU A 87 1.53 14.65 -3.62
CA GLU A 87 0.28 14.64 -2.84
C GLU A 87 0.51 14.79 -1.32
N LEU A 88 1.68 14.38 -0.83
CA LEU A 88 2.11 14.54 0.56
C LEU A 88 2.74 15.92 0.85
N ASP A 89 2.95 16.76 -0.17
CA ASP A 89 3.66 18.05 -0.08
C ASP A 89 5.10 17.87 0.44
N VAL A 90 5.79 16.82 -0.05
CA VAL A 90 7.16 16.45 0.28
C VAL A 90 8.06 16.65 -0.93
N GLU A 91 9.25 17.22 -0.72
CA GLU A 91 10.23 17.41 -1.79
C GLU A 91 10.79 16.06 -2.27
N ILE A 92 10.98 15.92 -3.58
CA ILE A 92 11.58 14.72 -4.16
C ILE A 92 13.08 14.68 -3.76
N PRO A 93 13.57 13.54 -3.22
CA PRO A 93 14.98 13.38 -2.86
C PRO A 93 15.94 13.51 -4.04
N GLU A 94 17.21 13.72 -3.71
CA GLU A 94 18.29 13.48 -4.66
C GLU A 94 18.52 11.96 -4.83
N ALA A 95 19.00 11.56 -6.01
CA ALA A 95 19.29 10.15 -6.27
C ALA A 95 20.41 9.63 -5.34
N GLY A 96 20.20 8.43 -4.78
CA GLY A 96 21.16 7.75 -3.90
C GLY A 96 21.08 8.11 -2.42
N GLU A 97 20.01 8.79 -1.99
CA GLU A 97 19.66 8.89 -0.57
C GLU A 97 19.26 7.53 0.02
N ASP A 98 19.45 7.36 1.34
CA ASP A 98 19.05 6.14 2.04
C ASP A 98 17.51 6.02 2.07
N PRO A 99 16.92 4.81 1.97
CA PRO A 99 15.47 4.62 2.02
C PRO A 99 14.83 5.13 3.32
N TRP A 100 13.65 5.77 3.20
CA TRP A 100 12.80 6.09 4.36
C TRP A 100 11.32 6.11 3.97
N ALA A 101 10.45 5.81 4.92
CA ALA A 101 9.01 5.85 4.69
C ALA A 101 8.42 7.24 4.92
N GLU A 102 7.37 7.58 4.18
CA GLU A 102 6.72 8.89 4.24
C GLU A 102 5.19 8.79 4.20
N GLY A 103 4.51 9.73 4.85
CA GLY A 103 3.05 9.83 4.88
C GLY A 103 2.41 9.49 6.24
N ASP A 104 1.22 8.88 6.21
CA ASP A 104 0.40 8.62 7.40
C ASP A 104 0.68 7.22 7.97
N PHE A 105 1.59 7.12 8.95
CA PHE A 105 1.89 5.84 9.60
C PHE A 105 0.69 5.25 10.36
N ASP A 106 -0.24 6.08 10.82
CA ASP A 106 -1.48 5.64 11.50
C ASP A 106 -2.60 5.32 10.50
N ILE A 107 -2.29 5.21 9.20
CA ILE A 107 -3.28 4.99 8.12
C ILE A 107 -4.14 3.75 8.33
N LEU A 108 -3.69 2.74 9.08
CA LEU A 108 -4.43 1.50 9.40
C LEU A 108 -4.64 1.28 10.92
N ALA A 109 -4.41 2.30 11.75
CA ALA A 109 -4.47 2.18 13.20
C ALA A 109 -5.87 1.82 13.73
N ASP A 110 -6.94 2.29 13.09
CA ASP A 110 -8.33 1.99 13.46
C ASP A 110 -8.75 0.54 13.17
N ILE A 111 -7.96 -0.21 12.39
CA ILE A 111 -8.23 -1.62 12.07
C ILE A 111 -7.23 -2.60 12.69
N GLY A 112 -6.32 -2.12 13.53
CA GLY A 112 -5.47 -2.96 14.38
C GLY A 112 -3.97 -2.85 14.12
N LEU A 113 -3.53 -2.14 13.08
CA LEU A 113 -2.11 -1.94 12.78
C LEU A 113 -1.66 -0.55 13.24
N SER A 114 -0.98 -0.49 14.38
CA SER A 114 -0.48 0.78 14.93
C SER A 114 0.62 1.38 14.05
N GLY A 115 0.76 2.72 14.06
CA GLY A 115 1.84 3.39 13.34
C GLY A 115 3.25 2.99 13.78
N GLN A 116 3.43 2.51 15.02
CA GLN A 116 4.73 1.99 15.48
C GLN A 116 5.12 0.69 14.77
N ILE A 117 4.15 -0.21 14.54
CA ILE A 117 4.38 -1.45 13.79
C ILE A 117 4.55 -1.14 12.31
N MET A 118 3.77 -0.19 11.77
CA MET A 118 3.97 0.29 10.41
C MET A 118 5.40 0.81 10.19
N ALA A 119 5.87 1.70 11.06
CA ALA A 119 7.24 2.23 10.99
C ALA A 119 8.29 1.12 11.09
N LEU A 120 8.12 0.15 12.00
CA LEU A 120 9.03 -0.98 12.13
C LEU A 120 9.11 -1.83 10.85
N ILE A 121 7.98 -2.02 10.15
CA ILE A 121 7.94 -2.76 8.90
C ILE A 121 8.66 -1.98 7.79
N CYS A 122 8.43 -0.67 7.68
CA CYS A 122 9.10 0.16 6.68
C CYS A 122 10.60 0.33 6.93
N ASP A 123 11.03 0.40 8.21
CA ASP A 123 12.43 0.53 8.60
C ASP A 123 13.26 -0.74 8.30
N GLU A 124 12.61 -1.86 7.97
CA GLU A 124 13.27 -3.10 7.55
C GLU A 124 13.61 -3.04 6.06
N THR A 125 14.68 -2.31 5.75
CA THR A 125 15.15 -2.06 4.37
C THR A 125 15.88 -3.24 3.75
N ASP A 126 16.16 -4.31 4.51
CA ASP A 126 16.75 -5.55 3.98
C ASP A 126 15.69 -6.45 3.31
N TRP A 127 14.41 -6.15 3.50
CA TRP A 127 13.28 -6.90 2.92
C TRP A 127 12.85 -6.33 1.58
N TRP A 128 12.40 -7.21 0.69
CA TRP A 128 11.67 -6.78 -0.51
C TRP A 128 10.31 -6.18 -0.12
N ALA A 129 9.75 -5.31 -0.96
CA ALA A 129 8.45 -4.69 -0.68
C ALA A 129 7.34 -5.74 -0.50
N SER A 130 7.37 -6.84 -1.26
CA SER A 130 6.41 -7.93 -1.08
C SER A 130 6.54 -8.64 0.27
N GLU A 131 7.74 -8.73 0.84
CA GLU A 131 7.97 -9.29 2.19
C GLU A 131 7.44 -8.34 3.27
N GLN A 132 7.67 -7.03 3.13
CA GLN A 132 7.08 -6.01 3.99
C GLN A 132 5.54 -6.06 3.94
N VAL A 133 4.96 -6.20 2.74
CA VAL A 133 3.52 -6.36 2.54
C VAL A 133 2.98 -7.63 3.18
N GLN A 134 3.68 -8.76 3.08
CA GLN A 134 3.30 -9.99 3.77
C GLN A 134 3.27 -9.79 5.28
N ARG A 135 4.31 -9.16 5.85
CA ARG A 135 4.35 -8.85 7.28
C ARG A 135 3.19 -7.95 7.71
N LEU A 136 2.85 -6.95 6.91
CA LEU A 136 1.70 -6.07 7.15
C LEU A 136 0.39 -6.87 7.14
N ALA A 137 0.24 -7.81 6.19
CA ALA A 137 -0.95 -8.64 6.08
C ALA A 137 -1.11 -9.58 7.30
N GLU A 138 -0.02 -10.18 7.78
CA GLU A 138 -0.01 -11.00 9.00
C GLU A 138 -0.45 -10.20 10.24
N GLU A 139 0.06 -8.98 10.40
CA GLU A 139 -0.30 -8.12 11.55
C GLU A 139 -1.78 -7.70 11.53
N LEU A 140 -2.39 -7.63 10.34
CA LEU A 140 -3.82 -7.36 10.17
C LEU A 140 -4.70 -8.63 10.24
N GLY A 141 -4.09 -9.82 10.14
CA GLY A 141 -4.81 -11.08 10.02
C GLY A 141 -5.57 -11.21 8.69
N VAL A 142 -4.94 -10.79 7.58
CA VAL A 142 -5.50 -10.82 6.21
C VAL A 142 -4.59 -11.56 5.22
N GLU A 143 -3.56 -12.25 5.72
CA GLU A 143 -2.56 -12.97 4.94
C GLU A 143 -3.18 -14.06 4.05
N ASP A 144 -4.13 -14.83 4.57
CA ASP A 144 -4.79 -15.92 3.83
C ASP A 144 -5.58 -15.39 2.63
N GLU A 145 -6.35 -14.30 2.82
CA GLU A 145 -7.12 -13.67 1.75
C GLU A 145 -6.20 -12.99 0.73
N LEU A 146 -5.10 -12.39 1.18
CA LEU A 146 -4.10 -11.79 0.30
C LEU A 146 -3.43 -12.85 -0.58
N GLU A 147 -2.95 -13.95 0.01
CA GLU A 147 -2.36 -15.07 -0.71
C GLU A 147 -3.34 -15.67 -1.72
N GLN A 148 -4.61 -15.84 -1.33
CA GLN A 148 -5.65 -16.35 -2.22
C GLN A 148 -5.89 -15.40 -3.41
N ALA A 149 -5.92 -14.08 -3.19
CA ALA A 149 -6.13 -13.10 -4.24
C ALA A 149 -4.96 -13.04 -5.24
N LEU A 150 -3.74 -13.26 -4.76
CA LEU A 150 -2.51 -13.24 -5.57
C LEU A 150 -2.16 -14.59 -6.20
N ALA A 151 -2.81 -15.66 -5.78
CA ALA A 151 -2.61 -16.99 -6.34
C ALA A 151 -2.86 -16.97 -7.86
N PRO A 152 -1.99 -17.60 -8.67
CA PRO A 152 -2.21 -17.68 -10.10
C PRO A 152 -3.57 -18.34 -10.36
N SER A 153 -4.45 -17.66 -11.11
CA SER A 153 -5.75 -18.22 -11.43
C SER A 153 -5.57 -19.55 -12.16
N SER A 154 -5.96 -20.65 -11.50
CA SER A 154 -6.06 -21.97 -12.11
C SER A 154 -6.96 -21.86 -13.35
N ARG A 155 -6.36 -21.88 -14.54
CA ARG A 155 -7.11 -22.03 -15.80
C ARG A 155 -7.58 -23.46 -15.97
#